data_AF-A0ABC8SHT8-F1
#
_entry.id   AF-A0ABC8SHT8-F1
#
_cell.length_a   1.000
_cell.length_b   1.000
_cell.length_c   1.000
_cell.angle_alpha   90.00
_cell.angle_beta   90.00
_cell.angle_gamma   90.00
#
_symmetry.space_group_name_H-M   'P 1'
#
loop_
_entity.id
_entity.type
_entity.pdbx_description
1 polymer ?
#
loop_
_entity_poly.entity_id
_entity_poly.type
_entity_poly.pdbx_seq_one_letter_code
_entity_poly.pdbx_strand_id
1 'polypeptide(L)'
;MEMPLYGGGTTTSSDQTSLHPAPSMVLSGEADGDYPPVLGYEDAKHICYIESSKLWAIAGPIAFNILCNYGINSFTNIFVGHIGTVELSAVAISLSVIANFSFGFLLGMGSALETLCGQAFGAGQVDMLGVYMQRSWIILTVACFCILPLYIFSTPILKLLGQRHDIAELAGKFSLQVIPQMFSLAINFPTQKFLQAQSRVGILAWVGFVALIIHIGVLYLFIKVFGWGTAGAAAAYDVSAWGVALAQVAYIVVCCKDGWKGLSWLAFKEIWPFVRLSIASAVMLCLEIWYFMTIIVLTGHLDNPVMAVGSLSIW
;
A
#
# COMPACT_ATOMS: atom_id res chain seq x y z
N MET A 1 -34.64 61.91 7.81
CA MET A 1 -34.84 61.38 6.44
C MET A 1 -33.79 60.29 6.28
N GLU A 2 -34.18 59.04 6.49
CA GLU A 2 -33.30 57.86 6.50
C GLU A 2 -33.39 57.06 5.20
N MET A 3 -32.27 56.39 4.85
CA MET A 3 -31.97 55.38 3.80
C MET A 3 -31.83 55.82 2.33
N PRO A 4 -31.07 55.07 1.47
CA PRO A 4 -30.11 53.94 1.69
C PRO A 4 -28.72 54.18 1.01
N LEU A 5 -27.58 53.56 1.41
CA LEU A 5 -27.08 52.16 1.38
C LEU A 5 -26.86 51.54 -0.02
N TYR A 6 -25.58 51.31 -0.34
CA TYR A 6 -24.97 50.41 -1.35
C TYR A 6 -25.06 50.75 -2.86
N GLY A 7 -23.90 51.05 -3.43
CA GLY A 7 -23.54 50.86 -4.85
C GLY A 7 -22.02 50.85 -4.90
N GLY A 8 -21.30 49.83 -5.35
CA GLY A 8 -21.62 48.77 -6.29
C GLY A 8 -20.35 48.55 -7.11
N GLY A 9 -19.24 48.24 -6.44
CA GLY A 9 -17.94 47.98 -7.05
C GLY A 9 -17.52 46.55 -6.76
N THR A 10 -18.14 45.60 -7.44
CA THR A 10 -17.75 44.18 -7.37
C THR A 10 -16.51 43.96 -8.23
N THR A 11 -15.40 43.75 -7.54
CA THR A 11 -14.22 43.02 -8.00
C THR A 11 -14.65 41.67 -8.58
N THR A 12 -14.53 41.49 -9.89
CA THR A 12 -14.63 40.17 -10.52
C THR A 12 -13.34 39.42 -10.31
N SER A 13 -13.22 38.71 -9.19
CA SER A 13 -12.29 37.59 -9.04
C SER A 13 -12.91 36.37 -9.72
N SER A 14 -12.68 36.20 -11.01
CA SER A 14 -12.86 34.90 -11.67
C SER A 14 -11.50 34.18 -11.68
N ASP A 15 -11.02 33.83 -10.48
CA ASP A 15 -10.03 32.77 -10.36
C ASP A 15 -10.83 31.46 -10.47
N GLN A 16 -11.26 31.13 -11.70
CA GLN A 16 -11.73 29.79 -11.99
C GLN A 16 -10.50 28.90 -11.85
N THR A 17 -10.42 28.16 -10.75
CA THR A 17 -9.49 27.06 -10.58
C THR A 17 -9.75 26.08 -11.73
N SER A 18 -9.02 26.21 -12.82
CA SER A 18 -9.10 25.30 -13.96
C SER A 18 -8.65 23.94 -13.46
N LEU A 19 -9.61 23.03 -13.27
CA LEU A 19 -9.32 21.64 -12.95
C LEU A 19 -8.38 21.08 -14.02
N HIS A 20 -7.29 20.46 -13.60
CA HIS A 20 -6.34 19.88 -14.53
C HIS A 20 -7.07 18.82 -15.37
N PRO A 21 -6.98 18.85 -16.71
CA PRO A 21 -7.60 17.82 -17.54
C PRO A 21 -7.06 16.45 -17.14
N ALA A 22 -7.95 15.48 -16.96
CA ALA A 22 -7.58 14.11 -16.62
C ALA A 22 -6.57 13.56 -17.66
N PRO A 23 -5.63 12.67 -17.28
CA PRO A 23 -4.59 12.19 -18.16
C PRO A 23 -5.17 11.67 -19.49
N SER A 24 -4.68 12.22 -20.58
CA SER A 24 -5.20 12.14 -21.95
C SER A 24 -5.07 10.77 -22.63
N MET A 25 -4.86 9.69 -21.87
CA MET A 25 -4.51 8.39 -22.45
C MET A 25 -5.72 7.62 -23.03
N VAL A 26 -6.97 8.05 -22.78
CA VAL A 26 -8.19 7.37 -23.32
C VAL A 26 -9.33 8.36 -23.71
N LEU A 27 -9.12 9.68 -23.66
CA LEU A 27 -10.20 10.65 -23.89
C LEU A 27 -10.32 11.05 -25.37
N SER A 28 -11.08 10.28 -26.13
CA SER A 28 -11.71 10.74 -27.37
C SER A 28 -13.19 11.01 -27.10
N GLY A 29 -13.54 12.26 -26.80
CA GLY A 29 -14.94 12.72 -26.68
C GLY A 29 -15.10 14.04 -25.91
N GLU A 30 -15.39 15.11 -26.66
CA GLU A 30 -15.96 16.44 -26.32
C GLU A 30 -15.49 17.26 -25.09
N ALA A 31 -15.60 18.58 -25.27
CA ALA A 31 -14.81 19.62 -24.61
C ALA A 31 -15.17 19.97 -23.14
N ASP A 32 -16.08 19.24 -22.49
CA ASP A 32 -16.52 19.56 -21.11
C ASP A 32 -16.42 18.39 -20.11
N GLY A 33 -15.89 17.23 -20.52
CA GLY A 33 -15.61 16.11 -19.60
C GLY A 33 -16.82 15.38 -19.01
N ASP A 34 -18.03 15.95 -19.08
CA ASP A 34 -19.28 15.34 -18.61
C ASP A 34 -20.01 14.54 -19.69
N TYR A 35 -20.67 13.45 -19.26
CA TYR A 35 -21.49 12.61 -20.14
C TYR A 35 -22.81 13.29 -20.52
N PRO A 36 -23.31 13.09 -21.76
CA PRO A 36 -24.67 13.50 -22.09
C PRO A 36 -25.69 12.77 -21.20
N PRO A 37 -26.86 13.39 -20.92
CA PRO A 37 -27.89 12.78 -20.09
C PRO A 37 -28.33 11.42 -20.63
N VAL A 38 -28.50 10.45 -19.73
CA VAL A 38 -28.91 9.09 -20.07
C VAL A 38 -30.38 9.08 -20.49
N LEU A 39 -30.66 8.90 -21.78
CA LEU A 39 -32.02 8.90 -22.33
C LEU A 39 -32.57 7.48 -22.55
N GLY A 40 -31.70 6.47 -22.57
CA GLY A 40 -32.10 5.08 -22.73
C GLY A 40 -31.11 4.05 -22.20
N TYR A 41 -31.50 2.77 -22.33
CA TYR A 41 -30.67 1.63 -21.92
C TYR A 41 -29.34 1.56 -22.70
N GLU A 42 -29.34 1.88 -24.00
CA GLU A 42 -28.12 1.87 -24.81
C GLU A 42 -27.11 2.94 -24.35
N ASP A 43 -27.58 4.13 -23.97
CA ASP A 43 -26.73 5.19 -23.40
C ASP A 43 -26.14 4.75 -22.06
N ALA A 44 -26.96 4.15 -21.20
CA ALA A 44 -26.53 3.61 -19.91
C ALA A 44 -25.48 2.51 -20.09
N LYS A 45 -25.71 1.58 -21.04
CA LYS A 45 -24.76 0.51 -21.37
C LYS A 45 -23.45 1.07 -21.92
N HIS A 46 -23.51 2.09 -22.76
CA HIS A 46 -22.34 2.76 -23.32
C HIS A 46 -21.51 3.43 -22.22
N ILE A 47 -22.13 4.22 -21.35
CA ILE A 47 -21.45 4.88 -20.22
C ILE A 47 -20.87 3.84 -19.26
N CYS A 48 -21.64 2.80 -18.91
CA CYS A 48 -21.14 1.70 -18.07
C CYS A 48 -19.91 1.02 -18.69
N TYR A 49 -19.90 0.81 -20.01
CA TYR A 49 -18.75 0.21 -20.70
C TYR A 49 -17.52 1.12 -20.64
N ILE A 50 -17.68 2.42 -20.89
CA ILE A 50 -16.58 3.40 -20.82
C ILE A 50 -16.02 3.46 -19.40
N GLU A 51 -16.87 3.64 -18.39
CA GLU A 51 -16.45 3.71 -16.99
C GLU A 51 -15.81 2.40 -16.52
N SER A 52 -16.37 1.25 -16.90
CA SER A 52 -15.77 -0.06 -16.61
C SER A 52 -14.38 -0.19 -17.24
N SER A 53 -14.19 0.29 -18.47
CA SER A 53 -12.90 0.28 -19.15
C SER A 53 -11.87 1.15 -18.43
N LYS A 54 -12.25 2.37 -18.02
CA LYS A 54 -11.41 3.28 -17.23
C LYS A 54 -11.01 2.67 -15.89
N LEU A 55 -11.96 2.06 -15.18
CA LEU A 55 -11.71 1.37 -13.92
C LEU A 55 -10.72 0.22 -14.11
N TRP A 56 -10.91 -0.63 -15.14
CA TRP A 56 -10.02 -1.75 -15.41
C TRP A 56 -8.61 -1.33 -15.83
N ALA A 57 -8.47 -0.18 -16.51
CA ALA A 57 -7.16 0.39 -16.84
C ALA A 57 -6.33 0.73 -15.59
N ILE A 58 -6.99 1.00 -14.46
CA ILE A 58 -6.33 1.29 -13.17
C ILE A 58 -6.28 0.03 -12.29
N ALA A 59 -7.40 -0.66 -12.12
CA ALA A 59 -7.54 -1.81 -11.24
C ALA A 59 -6.73 -3.01 -11.71
N GLY A 60 -6.67 -3.27 -13.02
CA GLY A 60 -5.92 -4.40 -13.59
C GLY A 60 -4.43 -4.39 -13.22
N PRO A 61 -3.69 -3.29 -13.49
CA PRO A 61 -2.29 -3.17 -13.06
C PRO A 61 -2.09 -3.23 -11.55
N ILE A 62 -3.00 -2.64 -10.75
CA ILE A 62 -2.93 -2.73 -9.27
C ILE A 62 -3.08 -4.18 -8.82
N ALA A 63 -4.10 -4.89 -9.32
CA ALA A 63 -4.35 -6.29 -8.98
C ALA A 63 -3.17 -7.19 -9.37
N PHE A 64 -2.57 -6.95 -10.55
CA PHE A 64 -1.38 -7.67 -10.97
C PHE A 64 -0.16 -7.38 -10.09
N ASN A 65 0.06 -6.13 -9.67
CA ASN A 65 1.10 -5.80 -8.71
C ASN A 65 0.86 -6.50 -7.36
N ILE A 66 -0.38 -6.55 -6.87
CA ILE A 66 -0.74 -7.27 -5.64
C ILE A 66 -0.41 -8.77 -5.79
N LEU A 67 -0.76 -9.37 -6.93
CA LEU A 67 -0.43 -10.76 -7.23
C LEU A 67 1.09 -11.00 -7.21
N CYS A 68 1.89 -10.08 -7.76
CA CYS A 68 3.35 -10.18 -7.70
C CYS A 68 3.88 -10.16 -6.26
N ASN A 69 3.31 -9.32 -5.39
CA ASN A 69 3.66 -9.25 -3.97
C ASN A 69 3.28 -10.53 -3.20
N TYR A 70 2.13 -11.12 -3.51
CA TYR A 70 1.78 -12.46 -3.01
C TYR A 70 2.73 -13.53 -3.54
N GLY A 71 3.18 -13.39 -4.80
CA GLY A 71 4.20 -14.23 -5.39
C GLY A 71 5.50 -14.23 -4.60
N ILE A 72 6.02 -13.06 -4.21
CA ILE A 72 7.24 -12.94 -3.39
C ILE A 72 7.13 -13.75 -2.09
N ASN A 73 6.03 -13.59 -1.36
CA ASN A 73 5.76 -14.35 -0.13
C ASN A 73 5.64 -15.86 -0.39
N SER A 74 4.93 -16.24 -1.46
CA SER A 74 4.72 -17.64 -1.83
C SER A 74 6.02 -18.34 -2.20
N PHE A 75 6.86 -17.70 -3.03
CA PHE A 75 8.17 -18.25 -3.40
C PHE A 75 9.13 -18.31 -2.20
N THR A 76 9.10 -17.33 -1.30
CA THR A 76 9.86 -17.42 -0.04
C THR A 76 9.49 -18.69 0.73
N ASN A 77 8.20 -18.94 0.94
CA ASN A 77 7.72 -20.14 1.63
C ASN A 77 8.06 -21.42 0.87
N ILE A 78 7.93 -21.44 -0.46
CA ILE A 78 8.30 -22.61 -1.27
C ILE A 78 9.78 -22.95 -1.08
N PHE A 79 10.68 -21.98 -1.20
CA PHE A 79 12.12 -22.22 -1.05
C PHE A 79 12.48 -22.64 0.37
N VAL A 80 11.90 -22.00 1.38
CA VAL A 80 12.13 -22.37 2.78
C VAL A 80 11.56 -23.75 3.11
N GLY A 81 10.43 -24.13 2.51
CA GLY A 81 9.85 -25.47 2.64
C GLY A 81 10.76 -26.59 2.17
N HIS A 82 11.67 -26.32 1.23
CA HIS A 82 12.68 -27.28 0.81
C HIS A 82 13.89 -27.35 1.76
N ILE A 83 14.02 -26.44 2.73
CA ILE A 83 15.04 -26.50 3.78
C ILE A 83 14.57 -27.46 4.88
N GLY A 84 13.33 -27.30 5.34
CA GLY A 84 12.72 -28.15 6.35
C GLY A 84 11.37 -27.63 6.83
N THR A 85 10.66 -28.49 7.56
CA THR A 85 9.30 -28.20 8.04
C THR A 85 9.28 -27.22 9.23
N VAL A 86 10.33 -27.23 10.06
CA VAL A 86 10.49 -26.29 11.19
C VAL A 86 10.79 -24.90 10.65
N GLU A 87 11.68 -24.80 9.67
CA GLU A 87 12.05 -23.58 8.97
C GLU A 87 10.84 -22.95 8.28
N LEU A 88 10.07 -23.77 7.54
CA LEU A 88 8.84 -23.32 6.90
C LEU A 88 7.85 -22.75 7.92
N SER A 89 7.60 -23.48 9.00
CA SER A 89 6.65 -23.06 10.04
C SER A 89 7.11 -21.77 10.72
N ALA A 90 8.40 -21.65 11.02
CA ALA A 90 8.99 -20.47 11.64
C ALA A 90 8.91 -19.23 10.75
N VAL A 91 9.29 -19.35 9.47
CA VAL A 91 9.21 -18.25 8.50
C VAL A 91 7.75 -17.87 8.24
N ALA A 92 6.86 -18.84 8.05
CA ALA A 92 5.44 -18.59 7.83
C ALA A 92 4.80 -17.86 9.00
N ILE A 93 5.08 -18.25 10.25
CA ILE A 93 4.57 -17.57 11.45
C ILE A 93 5.18 -16.18 11.58
N SER A 94 6.49 -16.02 11.36
CA SER A 94 7.12 -14.70 11.40
C SER A 94 6.50 -13.75 10.37
N LEU A 95 6.24 -14.20 9.14
CA LEU A 95 5.64 -13.35 8.11
C LEU A 95 4.14 -13.09 8.38
N SER A 96 3.37 -14.11 8.72
CA SER A 96 1.91 -14.00 8.91
C SER A 96 1.48 -13.29 10.19
N VAL A 97 2.29 -13.36 11.27
CA VAL A 97 1.96 -12.73 12.56
C VAL A 97 2.71 -11.42 12.70
N ILE A 98 4.05 -11.45 12.70
CA ILE A 98 4.88 -10.28 13.03
C ILE A 98 4.91 -9.28 11.86
N ALA A 99 5.28 -9.76 10.67
CA ALA A 99 5.37 -8.88 9.51
C ALA A 99 4.01 -8.37 9.06
N ASN A 100 2.98 -9.21 9.07
CA ASN A 100 1.63 -8.83 8.65
C ASN A 100 0.98 -7.79 9.58
N PHE A 101 1.23 -7.87 10.90
CA PHE A 101 0.79 -6.82 11.83
C PHE A 101 1.39 -5.46 11.45
N SER A 102 2.70 -5.45 11.21
CA SER A 102 3.44 -4.24 10.83
C SER A 102 2.99 -3.71 9.47
N PHE A 103 2.78 -4.60 8.51
CA PHE A 103 2.27 -4.30 7.18
C PHE A 103 0.90 -3.64 7.26
N GLY A 104 -0.06 -4.25 7.98
CA GLY A 104 -1.41 -3.71 8.12
C GLY A 104 -1.43 -2.34 8.78
N PHE A 105 -0.67 -2.15 9.86
CA PHE A 105 -0.58 -0.87 10.55
C PHE A 105 0.01 0.22 9.66
N LEU A 106 1.15 -0.05 9.00
CA LEU A 106 1.80 0.92 8.11
C LEU A 106 0.98 1.20 6.86
N LEU A 107 0.30 0.20 6.29
CA LEU A 107 -0.61 0.34 5.15
C LEU A 107 -1.79 1.24 5.53
N GLY A 108 -2.38 1.01 6.70
CA GLY A 108 -3.47 1.83 7.21
C GLY A 108 -3.04 3.28 7.50
N MET A 109 -1.83 3.51 8.02
CA MET A 109 -1.28 4.86 8.13
C MET A 109 -1.06 5.53 6.76
N GLY A 110 -0.69 4.73 5.75
CA GLY A 110 -0.50 5.16 4.38
C GLY A 110 -1.80 5.43 3.61
N SER A 111 -2.95 4.86 3.99
CA SER A 111 -4.22 5.08 3.27
C SER A 111 -4.74 6.50 3.42
N ALA A 112 -4.42 7.19 4.53
CA ALA A 112 -4.67 8.62 4.68
C ALA A 112 -4.04 9.46 3.54
N LEU A 113 -2.85 9.06 3.08
CA LEU A 113 -2.16 9.71 1.98
C LEU A 113 -2.88 9.52 0.65
N GLU A 114 -3.50 8.36 0.42
CA GLU A 114 -4.26 8.09 -0.80
C GLU A 114 -5.39 9.10 -0.98
N THR A 115 -6.16 9.34 0.07
CA THR A 115 -7.24 10.35 0.07
C THR A 115 -6.70 11.75 -0.18
N LEU A 116 -5.64 12.15 0.53
CA LEU A 116 -5.06 13.50 0.40
C LEU A 116 -4.43 13.74 -0.98
N CYS A 117 -3.70 12.75 -1.52
CA CYS A 117 -3.13 12.81 -2.87
C CYS A 117 -4.23 12.81 -3.93
N GLY A 118 -5.29 12.01 -3.78
CA GLY A 118 -6.42 12.00 -4.70
C GLY A 118 -7.15 13.34 -4.73
N GLN A 119 -7.40 13.94 -3.56
CA GLN A 119 -8.01 15.27 -3.45
C GLN A 119 -7.13 16.37 -4.05
N ALA A 120 -5.84 16.38 -3.72
CA ALA A 120 -4.91 17.38 -4.27
C ALA A 120 -4.73 17.23 -5.78
N PHE A 121 -4.65 16.00 -6.28
CA PHE A 121 -4.55 15.74 -7.72
C PHE A 121 -5.82 16.18 -8.45
N GLY A 122 -7.00 15.86 -7.93
CA GLY A 122 -8.28 16.32 -8.47
C GLY A 122 -8.43 17.84 -8.47
N ALA A 123 -7.87 18.52 -7.46
CA ALA A 123 -7.83 19.99 -7.37
C ALA A 123 -6.72 20.64 -8.23
N GLY A 124 -5.96 19.86 -9.01
CA GLY A 124 -4.85 20.36 -9.84
C GLY A 124 -3.57 20.72 -9.08
N GLN A 125 -3.50 20.47 -7.77
CA GLN A 125 -2.34 20.73 -6.91
C GLN A 125 -1.34 19.56 -6.94
N VAL A 126 -0.87 19.22 -8.14
CA VAL A 126 -0.03 18.04 -8.38
C VAL A 126 1.29 18.11 -7.61
N ASP A 127 1.86 19.31 -7.45
CA ASP A 127 3.10 19.59 -6.71
C ASP A 127 3.01 19.20 -5.22
N MET A 128 1.83 19.31 -4.62
CA MET A 128 1.61 18.96 -3.22
C MET A 128 1.67 17.45 -2.95
N LEU A 129 1.49 16.60 -3.96
CA LEU A 129 1.62 15.14 -3.81
C LEU A 129 3.02 14.76 -3.32
N GLY A 130 4.07 15.41 -3.83
CA GLY A 130 5.45 15.15 -3.42
C GLY A 130 5.69 15.54 -1.96
N VAL A 131 5.07 16.62 -1.51
CA VAL A 131 5.14 17.09 -0.11
C VAL A 131 4.42 16.11 0.82
N TYR A 132 3.22 15.65 0.46
CA TYR A 132 2.49 14.68 1.26
C TYR A 132 3.20 13.32 1.31
N MET A 133 3.80 12.88 0.20
CA MET A 133 4.62 11.67 0.16
C MET A 133 5.81 11.77 1.12
N GLN A 134 6.57 12.88 1.08
CA GLN A 134 7.71 13.10 1.99
C GLN A 134 7.28 13.16 3.46
N ARG A 135 6.15 13.82 3.75
CA ARG A 135 5.59 13.85 5.11
C ARG A 135 5.22 12.45 5.59
N SER A 136 4.62 11.65 4.71
CA SER A 136 4.27 10.27 5.01
C SER A 136 5.52 9.38 5.21
N TRP A 137 6.60 9.57 4.43
CA TRP A 137 7.88 8.88 4.68
C TRP A 137 8.39 9.15 6.11
N ILE A 138 8.35 10.40 6.57
CA ILE A 138 8.77 10.76 7.93
C ILE A 138 7.90 10.04 8.96
N ILE A 139 6.58 10.13 8.82
CA ILE A 139 5.61 9.57 9.77
C ILE A 139 5.73 8.04 9.84
N LEU A 140 5.76 7.36 8.69
CA LEU A 140 5.86 5.90 8.65
C LEU A 140 7.23 5.42 9.14
N THR A 141 8.31 6.18 8.91
CA THR A 141 9.62 5.84 9.46
C THR A 141 9.62 5.90 10.98
N VAL A 142 8.99 6.93 11.58
CA VAL A 142 8.79 7.00 13.04
C VAL A 142 7.91 5.85 13.53
N ALA A 143 6.85 5.51 12.81
CA ALA A 143 6.00 4.36 13.14
C ALA A 143 6.78 3.03 13.10
N CYS A 144 7.69 2.83 12.14
CA CYS A 144 8.59 1.67 12.12
C CYS A 144 9.42 1.57 13.40
N PHE A 145 9.96 2.68 13.92
CA PHE A 145 10.66 2.66 15.21
C PHE A 145 9.75 2.29 16.38
N CYS A 146 8.49 2.75 16.38
CA CYS A 146 7.51 2.35 17.39
C CYS A 146 7.14 0.86 17.32
N ILE A 147 7.14 0.27 16.13
CA ILE A 147 6.83 -1.15 15.89
C ILE A 147 8.06 -2.05 16.12
N LEU A 148 9.28 -1.50 16.06
CA LEU A 148 10.53 -2.25 16.19
C LEU A 148 10.60 -3.21 17.39
N PRO A 149 10.08 -2.87 18.60
CA PRO A 149 10.04 -3.81 19.71
C PRO A 149 9.30 -5.12 19.40
N LEU A 150 8.29 -5.11 18.52
CA LEU A 150 7.56 -6.31 18.09
C LEU A 150 8.50 -7.31 17.40
N TYR A 151 9.44 -6.83 16.59
CA TYR A 151 10.43 -7.68 15.93
C TYR A 151 11.51 -8.15 16.92
N ILE A 152 11.99 -7.24 17.77
CA ILE A 152 13.04 -7.54 18.75
C ILE A 152 12.59 -8.61 19.74
N PHE A 153 11.34 -8.52 20.20
CA PHE A 153 10.76 -9.44 21.17
C PHE A 153 9.87 -10.51 20.51
N SER A 154 10.07 -10.79 19.21
CA SER A 154 9.27 -11.79 18.48
C SER A 154 9.34 -13.18 19.14
N THR A 155 10.54 -13.66 19.54
CA THR A 155 10.68 -14.97 20.20
C THR A 155 9.82 -15.10 21.48
N PRO A 156 9.97 -14.24 22.51
CA PRO A 156 9.15 -14.36 23.72
C PRO A 156 7.66 -14.12 23.45
N ILE A 157 7.29 -13.25 22.51
CA ILE A 157 5.90 -13.04 22.10
C ILE A 157 5.32 -14.35 21.53
N LEU A 158 6.02 -15.01 20.62
CA LEU A 158 5.56 -16.25 20.02
C LEU A 158 5.48 -17.39 21.04
N LYS A 159 6.45 -17.49 21.97
CA LYS A 159 6.39 -18.44 23.09
C LYS A 159 5.17 -18.17 23.99
N LEU A 160 4.86 -16.91 24.27
CA LEU A 160 3.68 -16.51 25.05
C LEU A 160 2.38 -16.88 24.33
N LEU A 161 2.34 -16.79 23.00
CA LEU A 161 1.23 -17.22 22.15
C LEU A 161 1.13 -18.76 22.01
N GLY A 162 1.92 -19.53 22.76
CA GLY A 162 1.87 -20.99 22.79
C GLY A 162 2.62 -21.69 21.66
N GLN A 163 3.47 -20.98 20.91
CA GLN A 163 4.28 -21.63 19.87
C GLN A 163 5.36 -22.54 20.46
N ARG A 164 5.66 -23.60 19.72
CA ARG A 164 6.73 -24.55 20.05
C ARG A 164 8.07 -23.81 20.13
N HIS A 165 8.91 -24.16 21.11
CA HIS A 165 10.10 -23.38 21.46
C HIS A 165 11.09 -23.23 20.30
N ASP A 166 11.33 -24.31 19.55
CA ASP A 166 12.21 -24.35 18.39
C ASP A 166 11.68 -23.49 17.22
N ILE A 167 10.37 -23.52 16.97
CA ILE A 167 9.71 -22.69 15.96
C ILE A 167 9.79 -21.21 16.37
N ALA A 168 9.49 -20.89 17.63
CA ALA A 168 9.48 -19.52 18.13
C ALA A 168 10.87 -18.88 18.12
N GLU A 169 11.93 -19.63 18.45
CA GLU A 169 13.31 -19.13 18.40
C GLU A 169 13.77 -18.84 16.98
N LEU A 170 13.47 -19.76 16.03
CA LEU A 170 13.82 -19.55 14.64
C LEU A 170 13.01 -18.42 14.00
N ALA A 171 11.72 -18.33 14.33
CA ALA A 171 10.83 -17.27 13.85
C ALA A 171 11.29 -15.90 14.36
N GLY A 172 11.66 -15.79 15.64
CA GLY A 172 12.17 -14.54 16.18
C GLY A 172 13.53 -14.14 15.60
N LYS A 173 14.42 -15.12 15.33
CA LYS A 173 15.67 -14.84 14.58
C LYS A 173 15.38 -14.33 13.17
N PHE A 174 14.43 -14.95 12.47
CA PHE A 174 14.01 -14.51 11.14
C PHE A 174 13.36 -13.12 11.19
N SER A 175 12.52 -12.84 12.18
CA SER A 175 11.91 -11.51 12.42
C SER A 175 13.00 -10.44 12.53
N LEU A 176 14.01 -10.66 13.36
CA LEU A 176 15.14 -9.72 13.49
C LEU A 176 15.84 -9.47 12.15
N GLN A 177 15.98 -10.49 11.32
CA GLN A 177 16.65 -10.38 10.03
C GLN A 177 15.85 -9.58 9.01
N VAL A 178 14.51 -9.63 9.04
CA VAL A 178 13.64 -8.89 8.09
C VAL A 178 13.22 -7.48 8.58
N ILE A 179 13.85 -6.96 9.64
CA ILE A 179 13.66 -5.56 10.06
C ILE A 179 13.92 -4.56 8.91
N PRO A 180 14.96 -4.72 8.06
CA PRO A 180 15.17 -3.80 6.93
C PRO A 180 13.97 -3.77 5.98
N GLN A 181 13.34 -4.92 5.71
CA GLN A 181 12.12 -4.98 4.92
C GLN A 181 10.99 -4.14 5.52
N MET A 182 10.77 -4.16 6.84
CA MET A 182 9.77 -3.30 7.48
C MET A 182 10.02 -1.82 7.18
N PHE A 183 11.27 -1.35 7.28
CA PHE A 183 11.60 0.04 6.96
C PHE A 183 11.41 0.38 5.48
N SER A 184 11.58 -0.59 4.57
CA SER A 184 11.29 -0.36 3.15
C SER A 184 9.81 -0.03 2.91
N LEU A 185 8.88 -0.53 3.74
CA LEU A 185 7.45 -0.24 3.63
C LEU A 185 7.14 1.24 3.90
N ALA A 186 7.90 1.88 4.80
CA ALA A 186 7.77 3.30 5.09
C ALA A 186 8.06 4.17 3.85
N ILE A 187 8.89 3.67 2.94
CA ILE A 187 9.17 4.32 1.66
C ILE A 187 8.21 3.85 0.58
N ASN A 188 7.94 2.54 0.51
CA ASN A 188 7.14 1.92 -0.53
C ASN A 188 5.70 2.42 -0.54
N PHE A 189 4.99 2.40 0.59
CA PHE A 189 3.57 2.74 0.62
C PHE A 189 3.31 4.18 0.16
N PRO A 190 4.05 5.20 0.64
CA PRO A 190 3.77 6.56 0.20
C PRO A 190 4.07 6.78 -1.28
N THR A 191 5.14 6.15 -1.76
CA THR A 191 5.56 6.17 -3.17
C THR A 191 4.52 5.49 -4.06
N GLN A 192 3.96 4.37 -3.62
CA GLN A 192 2.88 3.67 -4.30
C GLN A 192 1.61 4.54 -4.37
N LYS A 193 1.20 5.18 -3.27
CA LYS A 193 0.03 6.07 -3.24
C LYS A 193 0.22 7.32 -4.11
N PHE A 194 1.42 7.88 -4.13
CA PHE A 194 1.77 8.98 -5.04
C PHE A 194 1.55 8.59 -6.51
N LEU A 195 2.00 7.39 -6.92
CA LEU A 195 1.85 6.89 -8.28
C LEU A 195 0.39 6.50 -8.60
N GLN A 196 -0.31 5.89 -7.65
CA GLN A 196 -1.74 5.53 -7.78
C GLN A 196 -2.63 6.76 -7.97
N ALA A 197 -2.41 7.83 -7.19
CA ALA A 197 -3.19 9.06 -7.27
C ALA A 197 -3.08 9.75 -8.65
N GLN A 198 -1.98 9.55 -9.36
CA GLN A 198 -1.75 10.05 -10.72
C GLN A 198 -2.12 9.04 -11.81
N SER A 199 -2.79 7.94 -11.46
CA SER A 199 -3.10 6.81 -12.33
C SER A 199 -1.87 6.21 -13.04
N ARG A 200 -0.66 6.42 -12.51
CA ARG A 200 0.58 5.82 -13.02
C ARG A 200 0.79 4.43 -12.43
N VAL A 201 -0.21 3.57 -12.59
CA VAL A 201 -0.21 2.23 -11.99
C VAL A 201 0.52 1.19 -12.83
N GLY A 202 0.73 1.45 -14.12
CA GLY A 202 1.49 0.58 -15.02
C GLY A 202 2.95 0.38 -14.57
N ILE A 203 3.59 1.42 -14.01
CA ILE A 203 4.95 1.28 -13.48
C ILE A 203 4.97 0.40 -12.21
N LEU A 204 3.93 0.46 -11.38
CA LEU A 204 3.82 -0.40 -10.20
C LEU A 204 3.76 -1.88 -10.61
N ALA A 205 2.94 -2.20 -11.61
CA ALA A 205 2.85 -3.54 -12.19
C ALA A 205 4.20 -4.04 -12.73
N TRP A 206 4.90 -3.21 -13.52
CA TRP A 206 6.20 -3.57 -14.07
C TRP A 206 7.28 -3.77 -13.01
N VAL A 207 7.37 -2.85 -12.04
CA VAL A 207 8.32 -2.98 -10.93
C VAL A 207 8.01 -4.23 -10.10
N GLY A 208 6.74 -4.49 -9.80
CA GLY A 208 6.33 -5.70 -9.06
C GLY A 208 6.70 -6.99 -9.79
N PHE A 209 6.47 -7.05 -11.11
CA PHE A 209 6.83 -8.22 -11.93
C PHE A 209 8.33 -8.46 -12.00
N VAL A 210 9.11 -7.42 -12.29
CA VAL A 210 10.59 -7.52 -12.32
C VAL A 210 11.13 -7.90 -10.95
N ALA A 211 10.59 -7.30 -9.88
CA ALA A 211 10.97 -7.63 -8.52
C ALA A 211 10.69 -9.10 -8.17
N LEU A 212 9.57 -9.67 -8.61
CA LEU A 212 9.26 -11.09 -8.42
C LEU A 212 10.28 -11.99 -9.12
N ILE A 213 10.64 -11.71 -10.37
CA ILE A 213 11.65 -12.49 -11.12
C ILE A 213 13.00 -12.42 -10.40
N ILE A 214 13.43 -11.20 -10.03
CA ILE A 214 14.69 -10.99 -9.30
C ILE A 214 14.63 -11.73 -7.96
N HIS A 215 13.51 -11.66 -7.24
CA HIS A 215 13.34 -12.32 -5.95
C HIS A 215 13.54 -13.82 -6.03
N ILE A 216 12.96 -14.49 -7.04
CA ILE A 216 13.14 -15.93 -7.27
C ILE A 216 14.63 -16.25 -7.53
N GLY A 217 15.30 -15.43 -8.35
CA GLY A 217 16.73 -15.58 -8.62
C GLY A 217 17.60 -15.40 -7.38
N VAL A 218 17.31 -14.38 -6.57
CA VAL A 218 18.03 -14.10 -5.31
C VAL A 218 17.77 -15.19 -4.27
N LEU A 219 16.54 -15.69 -4.14
CA LEU A 219 16.22 -16.85 -3.29
C LEU A 219 17.06 -18.07 -3.69
N TYR A 220 17.11 -18.38 -4.98
CA TYR A 220 17.93 -19.48 -5.48
C TYR A 220 19.41 -19.28 -5.14
N LEU A 221 19.94 -18.09 -5.40
CA LEU A 221 21.33 -17.76 -5.09
C LEU A 221 21.63 -17.90 -3.57
N PHE A 222 20.85 -17.26 -2.71
CA PHE A 222 21.15 -17.21 -1.28
C PHE A 222 20.88 -18.53 -0.55
N ILE A 223 19.83 -19.27 -0.96
CA ILE A 223 19.45 -20.52 -0.29
C ILE A 223 20.18 -21.71 -0.90
N LYS A 224 20.19 -21.85 -2.23
CA LYS A 224 20.73 -23.06 -2.89
C LYS A 224 22.22 -22.95 -3.21
N VAL A 225 22.70 -21.78 -3.64
CA VAL A 225 24.12 -21.61 -4.00
C VAL A 225 24.97 -21.28 -2.78
N PHE A 226 24.57 -20.28 -1.98
CA PHE A 226 25.33 -19.85 -0.81
C PHE A 226 25.05 -20.66 0.46
N GLY A 227 23.93 -21.39 0.51
CA GLY A 227 23.59 -22.24 1.65
C GLY A 227 23.23 -21.47 2.93
N TRP A 228 22.75 -20.23 2.83
CA TRP A 228 22.44 -19.39 4.00
C TRP A 228 21.14 -19.77 4.73
N GLY A 229 20.41 -20.79 4.25
CA GLY A 229 19.18 -21.26 4.88
C GLY A 229 18.12 -20.16 5.03
N THR A 230 17.47 -20.09 6.19
CA THR A 230 16.45 -19.07 6.49
C THR A 230 17.00 -17.64 6.51
N ALA A 231 18.30 -17.45 6.83
CA ALA A 231 18.94 -16.15 6.71
C ALA A 231 19.04 -15.68 5.24
N GLY A 232 19.22 -16.64 4.31
CA GLY A 232 19.16 -16.38 2.88
C GLY A 232 17.77 -15.96 2.42
N ALA A 233 16.72 -16.56 2.96
CA ALA A 233 15.34 -16.15 2.71
C ALA A 233 15.08 -14.71 3.22
N ALA A 234 15.51 -14.38 4.44
CA ALA A 234 15.37 -13.04 4.99
C ALA A 234 16.11 -11.98 4.15
N ALA A 235 17.37 -12.24 3.78
CA ALA A 235 18.15 -11.35 2.94
C ALA A 235 17.52 -11.15 1.55
N ALA A 236 16.98 -12.21 0.93
CA ALA A 236 16.27 -12.10 -0.34
C ALA A 236 15.02 -11.22 -0.21
N TYR A 237 14.31 -11.33 0.92
CA TYR A 237 13.14 -10.52 1.22
C TYR A 237 13.50 -9.03 1.39
N ASP A 238 14.55 -8.72 2.14
CA ASP A 238 15.06 -7.35 2.30
C ASP A 238 15.50 -6.73 0.97
N VAL A 239 16.29 -7.47 0.18
CA VAL A 239 16.81 -7.00 -1.12
C VAL A 239 15.65 -6.70 -2.08
N SER A 240 14.66 -7.59 -2.17
CA SER A 240 13.52 -7.37 -3.04
C SER A 240 12.66 -6.20 -2.60
N ALA A 241 12.40 -6.07 -1.29
CA ALA A 241 11.54 -5.00 -0.78
C ALA A 241 12.18 -3.60 -0.94
N TRP A 242 13.48 -3.48 -0.63
CA TRP A 242 14.23 -2.25 -0.91
C TRP A 242 14.38 -2.00 -2.41
N GLY A 243 14.59 -3.04 -3.21
CA GLY A 243 14.64 -2.93 -4.68
C GLY A 243 13.36 -2.30 -5.24
N VAL A 244 12.18 -2.75 -4.79
CA VAL A 244 10.89 -2.15 -5.19
C VAL A 244 10.80 -0.71 -4.72
N ALA A 245 11.08 -0.43 -3.43
CA ALA A 245 10.98 0.92 -2.88
C ALA A 245 11.88 1.92 -3.63
N LEU A 246 13.14 1.56 -3.84
CA LEU A 246 14.12 2.40 -4.54
C LEU A 246 13.79 2.57 -6.02
N ALA A 247 13.32 1.52 -6.70
CA ALA A 247 12.92 1.61 -8.11
C ALA A 247 11.74 2.57 -8.30
N GLN A 248 10.74 2.53 -7.42
CA GLN A 248 9.62 3.46 -7.47
C GLN A 248 10.06 4.90 -7.16
N VAL A 249 10.92 5.12 -6.14
CA VAL A 249 11.48 6.45 -5.83
C VAL A 249 12.26 7.00 -7.02
N ALA A 250 13.13 6.18 -7.62
CA ALA A 250 13.91 6.56 -8.80
C ALA A 250 13.00 6.98 -9.97
N TYR A 251 11.93 6.21 -10.22
CA TYR A 251 10.95 6.57 -11.24
C TYR A 251 10.27 7.92 -10.95
N ILE A 252 9.85 8.18 -9.70
CA ILE A 252 9.23 9.47 -9.34
C ILE A 252 10.19 10.63 -9.59
N VAL A 253 11.45 10.50 -9.12
CA VAL A 253 12.46 11.56 -9.23
C VAL A 253 12.76 11.89 -10.70
N VAL A 254 12.80 10.89 -11.58
CA VAL A 254 13.16 11.06 -13.00
C VAL A 254 11.95 11.44 -13.86
N CYS A 255 10.81 10.78 -13.67
CA CYS A 255 9.67 10.81 -14.60
C CYS A 255 8.48 11.65 -14.11
N CYS A 256 8.37 11.97 -12.83
CA CYS A 256 7.21 12.66 -12.25
C CYS A 256 7.54 14.10 -11.84
N LYS A 257 8.14 14.89 -12.75
CA LYS A 257 8.61 16.25 -12.48
C LYS A 257 7.51 17.25 -12.08
N ASP A 258 6.25 16.95 -12.37
CA ASP A 258 5.12 17.81 -11.99
C ASP A 258 4.76 17.63 -10.52
N GLY A 259 4.73 16.38 -10.04
CA GLY A 259 4.42 16.06 -8.65
C GLY A 259 5.64 15.98 -7.72
N TRP A 260 6.85 15.86 -8.26
CA TRP A 260 8.09 15.86 -7.49
C TRP A 260 8.98 17.05 -7.88
N LYS A 261 9.09 18.01 -6.97
CA LYS A 261 9.95 19.20 -7.10
C LYS A 261 11.23 19.12 -6.24
N GLY A 262 11.56 17.93 -5.74
CA GLY A 262 12.67 17.71 -4.80
C GLY A 262 12.23 17.71 -3.34
N LEU A 263 13.21 17.60 -2.44
CA LEU A 263 12.98 17.61 -0.99
C LEU A 263 12.48 18.98 -0.55
N SER A 264 11.46 19.00 0.31
CA SER A 264 10.80 20.23 0.75
C SER A 264 10.64 20.26 2.27
N TRP A 265 11.00 21.38 2.87
CA TRP A 265 10.75 21.65 4.29
C TRP A 265 9.25 21.67 4.64
N LEU A 266 8.38 21.84 3.64
CA LEU A 266 6.93 21.79 3.82
C LEU A 266 6.45 20.40 4.29
N ALA A 267 7.26 19.36 4.09
CA ALA A 267 6.99 18.01 4.62
C ALA A 267 6.86 18.03 6.15
N PHE A 268 7.61 18.90 6.85
CA PHE A 268 7.59 19.02 8.31
C PHE A 268 6.47 19.93 8.84
N LYS A 269 5.85 20.74 7.98
CA LYS A 269 4.76 21.65 8.37
C LYS A 269 3.46 20.86 8.56
N GLU A 270 2.67 21.23 9.58
CA GLU A 270 1.37 20.58 9.91
C GLU A 270 1.48 19.05 10.04
N ILE A 271 2.59 18.54 10.57
CA ILE A 271 2.81 17.09 10.69
C ILE A 271 1.83 16.45 11.67
N TRP A 272 1.44 17.15 12.75
CA TRP A 272 0.59 16.59 13.80
C TRP A 272 -0.85 16.29 13.34
N PRO A 273 -1.55 17.19 12.64
CA PRO A 273 -2.82 16.86 12.00
C PRO A 273 -2.72 15.63 11.07
N PHE A 274 -1.64 15.54 10.29
CA PHE A 274 -1.43 14.39 9.40
C PHE A 274 -1.19 13.10 10.18
N VAL A 275 -0.40 13.13 11.26
CA VAL A 275 -0.20 11.98 12.16
C VAL A 275 -1.53 11.52 12.74
N ARG A 276 -2.38 12.43 13.21
CA ARG A 276 -3.71 12.10 13.74
C ARG A 276 -4.58 11.41 12.69
N LEU A 277 -4.56 11.90 11.46
CA LEU A 277 -5.30 11.28 10.35
C LEU A 277 -4.75 9.88 10.03
N SER A 278 -3.43 9.74 9.89
CA SER A 278 -2.79 8.44 9.63
C SER A 278 -3.06 7.43 10.73
N ILE A 279 -3.00 7.81 12.01
CA ILE A 279 -3.33 6.91 13.12
C ILE A 279 -4.80 6.50 13.07
N ALA A 280 -5.73 7.43 12.79
CA ALA A 280 -7.14 7.10 12.66
C ALA A 280 -7.39 6.10 11.52
N SER A 281 -6.75 6.30 10.36
CA SER A 281 -6.81 5.37 9.23
C SER A 281 -6.21 4.01 9.55
N ALA A 282 -5.10 3.96 10.31
CA ALA A 282 -4.51 2.71 10.77
C ALA A 282 -5.45 1.94 11.70
N VAL A 283 -6.04 2.63 12.70
CA VAL A 283 -7.01 2.03 13.62
C VAL A 283 -8.22 1.51 12.86
N MET A 284 -8.75 2.26 11.90
CA MET A 284 -9.88 1.82 11.08
C MET A 284 -9.57 0.51 10.33
N LEU A 285 -8.42 0.43 9.67
CA LEU A 285 -8.02 -0.76 8.92
C LEU A 285 -7.72 -1.95 9.84
N CYS A 286 -7.10 -1.71 11.00
CA CYS A 286 -6.91 -2.74 12.03
C CYS A 286 -8.26 -3.27 12.56
N LEU A 287 -9.22 -2.38 12.84
CA LEU A 287 -10.54 -2.76 13.30
C LEU A 287 -11.29 -3.59 12.25
N GLU A 288 -11.18 -3.25 10.98
CA GLU A 288 -11.78 -4.02 9.88
C GLU A 288 -11.23 -5.46 9.84
N ILE A 289 -9.91 -5.62 9.89
CA ILE A 289 -9.26 -6.93 9.89
C ILE A 289 -9.62 -7.74 11.15
N TRP A 290 -9.57 -7.12 12.33
CA TRP A 290 -9.88 -7.80 13.60
C TRP A 290 -11.35 -8.17 13.72
N TYR A 291 -12.25 -7.30 13.24
CA TYR A 291 -13.66 -7.59 13.16
C TYR A 291 -13.92 -8.81 12.28
N PHE A 292 -13.31 -8.87 11.10
CA PHE A 292 -13.44 -10.01 10.20
C PHE A 292 -12.88 -11.30 10.79
N MET A 293 -11.68 -11.24 11.41
CA MET A 293 -11.09 -12.37 12.14
C MET A 293 -12.01 -12.88 13.27
N THR A 294 -12.64 -11.96 14.01
CA THR A 294 -13.58 -12.32 15.09
C THR A 294 -14.82 -13.02 14.54
N ILE A 295 -15.37 -12.54 13.42
CA ILE A 295 -16.50 -13.22 12.74
C ILE A 295 -16.10 -14.62 12.29
N ILE A 296 -14.93 -14.80 11.68
CA ILE A 296 -14.42 -16.12 11.27
C ILE A 296 -14.30 -17.06 12.47
N VAL A 297 -13.72 -16.59 13.57
CA VAL A 297 -13.58 -17.40 14.80
C VAL A 297 -14.94 -17.78 15.35
N LEU A 298 -15.88 -16.83 15.48
CA LEU A 298 -17.24 -17.10 15.98
C LEU A 298 -18.01 -18.07 15.08
N THR A 299 -17.91 -17.92 13.76
CA THR A 299 -18.54 -18.84 12.80
C THR A 299 -17.90 -20.23 12.79
N GLY A 300 -16.61 -20.33 13.12
CA GLY A 300 -15.93 -21.60 13.38
C GLY A 300 -16.44 -22.37 14.59
N HIS A 301 -17.28 -21.76 15.44
CA HIS A 301 -17.93 -22.40 16.59
C HIS A 301 -19.42 -22.72 16.35
N LEU A 302 -19.97 -22.44 15.15
CA LEU A 302 -21.34 -22.81 14.81
C LEU A 302 -21.46 -24.33 14.59
N ASP A 303 -22.70 -24.86 14.66
CA ASP A 303 -22.99 -26.29 14.55
C ASP A 303 -22.47 -26.96 13.27
N ASN A 304 -22.21 -26.18 12.22
CA ASN A 304 -21.64 -26.65 10.97
C ASN A 304 -20.48 -25.74 10.50
N PRO A 305 -19.32 -25.79 11.18
CA PRO A 305 -18.28 -24.78 11.05
C PRO A 305 -17.59 -24.85 9.69
N VAL A 306 -17.54 -26.02 9.05
CA VAL A 306 -16.98 -26.19 7.70
C VAL A 306 -17.79 -25.39 6.66
N MET A 307 -19.12 -25.47 6.73
CA MET A 307 -20.01 -24.75 5.81
C MET A 307 -20.07 -23.26 6.15
N ALA A 308 -20.09 -22.89 7.44
CA ALA A 308 -20.23 -21.50 7.87
C ALA A 308 -18.94 -20.68 7.69
N VAL A 309 -17.77 -21.27 7.96
CA VAL A 309 -16.48 -20.65 7.64
C VAL A 309 -16.25 -20.68 6.13
N GLY A 310 -16.66 -21.76 5.47
CA GLY A 310 -16.61 -21.90 4.01
C GLY A 310 -17.38 -20.79 3.28
N SER A 311 -18.59 -20.44 3.74
CA SER A 311 -19.39 -19.39 3.12
C SER A 311 -18.83 -17.98 3.32
N LEU A 312 -18.15 -17.71 4.44
CA LEU A 312 -17.44 -16.45 4.67
C LEU A 312 -16.12 -16.33 3.90
N SER A 313 -15.55 -17.46 3.50
CA SER A 313 -14.29 -17.52 2.75
C SER A 313 -14.47 -17.37 1.24
N ILE A 314 -15.71 -17.50 0.74
CA ILE A 314 -16.07 -17.28 -0.66
C ILE A 314 -16.42 -15.79 -0.81
N TRP A 315 -15.45 -15.02 -1.31
CA TRP A 315 -15.57 -13.63 -1.73
C TRP A 315 -15.50 -13.53 -3.25
#